data_AF-A0A8H7UL97-F1
#
_entry.id   AF-A0A8H7UL97-F1
#
_cell.length_a   1.000
_cell.length_b   1.000
_cell.length_c   1.000
_cell.angle_alpha   90.00
_cell.angle_beta   90.00
_cell.angle_gamma   90.00
#
_symmetry.space_group_name_H-M   'P 1'
#
loop_
_entity.id
_entity.type
_entity.pdbx_description
1 polymer ?
#
loop_
_entity_poly.entity_id
_entity_poly.type
_entity_poly.pdbx_seq_one_letter_code
_entity_poly.pdbx_strand_id
1 'polypeptide(L)'
;DIHSAGAPIPDDETASLYLGYLINNDRFNEHLYWELASGFKLNAGSQEVQIPQKIRTRHSYIVVLIGDSGNASPQFTIESV
;
A
#
# COMPACT_ATOMS: atom_id res chain seq x y z
N ASP A 1 14.35 22.91 -19.59
CA ASP A 1 13.85 21.68 -18.96
C ASP A 1 14.31 21.59 -17.51
N ILE A 2 13.38 21.85 -16.59
CA ILE A 2 13.62 21.69 -15.14
C ILE A 2 12.69 20.60 -14.62
N HIS A 3 13.06 19.34 -14.84
CA HIS A 3 12.52 18.28 -14.01
C HIS A 3 13.17 18.43 -12.64
N SER A 4 12.61 19.32 -11.81
CA SER A 4 12.93 19.39 -10.40
C SER A 4 12.50 18.06 -9.80
N ALA A 5 13.43 17.10 -9.72
CA ALA A 5 13.27 15.98 -8.81
C ALA A 5 12.91 16.59 -7.45
N GLY A 6 11.79 16.18 -6.87
CA GLY A 6 11.38 16.65 -5.55
C GLY A 6 12.51 16.47 -4.53
N ALA A 7 12.41 17.14 -3.39
CA ALA A 7 13.36 16.93 -2.31
C ALA A 7 13.47 15.41 -1.99
N PRO A 8 14.67 14.91 -1.67
CA PRO A 8 14.83 13.52 -1.28
C PRO A 8 13.99 13.21 -0.04
N ILE A 9 13.45 12.00 0.03
CA ILE A 9 12.72 11.52 1.20
C ILE A 9 13.69 11.44 2.40
N PRO A 10 13.39 12.09 3.54
CA PRO A 10 14.23 12.06 4.73
C PRO A 10 14.52 10.64 5.25
N ASP A 11 15.69 10.44 5.86
CA ASP A 11 16.15 9.13 6.37
C ASP A 11 15.38 8.62 7.60
N ASP A 12 14.74 9.52 8.32
CA ASP A 12 13.92 9.27 9.51
C ASP A 12 12.42 9.13 9.18
N GLU A 13 12.04 9.37 7.92
CA GLU A 13 10.65 9.17 7.49
C GLU A 13 10.34 7.68 7.41
N THR A 14 9.29 7.26 8.12
CA THR A 14 8.84 5.87 8.15
C THR A 14 7.45 5.75 7.55
N ALA A 15 7.13 4.54 7.09
CA ALA A 15 5.86 4.26 6.47
C ALA A 15 5.24 2.97 7.01
N SER A 16 3.93 2.85 6.76
CA SER A 16 3.16 1.63 6.95
C SER A 16 2.49 1.24 5.64
N LEU A 17 2.39 -0.06 5.39
CA LEU A 17 1.72 -0.62 4.22
C LEU A 17 0.50 -1.40 4.68
N TYR A 18 -0.65 -1.05 4.14
CA TYR A 18 -1.92 -1.72 4.43
C TYR A 18 -2.44 -2.42 3.19
N LEU A 19 -3.07 -3.58 3.39
CA LEU A 19 -3.92 -4.24 2.42
C LEU A 19 -5.38 -3.90 2.76
N GLY A 20 -6.12 -3.51 1.73
CA GLY A 20 -7.56 -3.32 1.78
C GLY A 20 -8.21 -3.80 0.50
N TYR A 21 -9.47 -3.44 0.31
CA TYR A 21 -10.19 -3.76 -0.93
C TYR A 21 -11.27 -2.73 -1.21
N LEU A 22 -11.60 -2.52 -2.49
CA LEU A 22 -12.69 -1.63 -2.87
C LEU A 22 -14.02 -2.38 -2.96
N ILE A 23 -15.10 -1.72 -2.53
CA ILE A 23 -16.47 -2.16 -2.81
C ILE A 23 -17.06 -1.25 -3.89
N ASN A 24 -17.71 -1.85 -4.90
CA ASN A 24 -18.36 -1.13 -6.00
C ASN A 24 -17.43 -0.16 -6.78
N ASN A 25 -16.11 -0.43 -6.78
CA ASN A 25 -15.08 0.45 -7.34
C ASN A 25 -15.04 1.87 -6.74
N ASP A 26 -15.57 2.05 -5.52
CA ASP A 26 -15.49 3.33 -4.83
C ASP A 26 -14.12 3.50 -4.16
N ARG A 27 -13.30 4.39 -4.73
CA ARG A 27 -11.95 4.70 -4.23
C ARG A 27 -11.90 5.32 -2.84
N PHE A 28 -13.03 5.74 -2.29
CA PHE A 28 -13.11 6.28 -0.93
C PHE A 28 -13.49 5.21 0.10
N ASN A 29 -13.86 4.00 -0.35
CA ASN A 29 -14.19 2.86 0.48
C ASN A 29 -13.09 1.81 0.40
N GLU A 30 -11.92 2.13 0.95
CA GLU A 30 -10.69 1.34 0.80
C GLU A 30 -10.60 0.10 1.72
N HIS A 31 -11.45 0.00 2.75
CA HIS A 31 -11.51 -1.16 3.67
C HIS A 31 -10.13 -1.66 4.14
N LEU A 32 -9.27 -0.74 4.59
CA LEU A 32 -7.90 -1.04 5.04
C LEU A 32 -7.92 -1.83 6.35
N TYR A 33 -7.87 -3.16 6.26
CA TYR A 33 -8.00 -4.06 7.42
C TYR A 33 -6.71 -4.71 7.87
N TRP A 34 -5.75 -4.93 6.97
CA TRP A 34 -4.56 -5.70 7.28
C TRP A 34 -3.32 -4.83 7.17
N GLU A 35 -2.64 -4.61 8.29
CA GLU A 35 -1.30 -4.04 8.27
C GLU A 35 -0.32 -5.12 7.79
N LEU A 36 0.35 -4.86 6.66
CA LEU A 36 1.30 -5.78 6.03
C LEU A 36 2.73 -5.54 6.52
N ALA A 37 3.07 -4.27 6.81
CA ALA A 37 4.33 -3.84 7.39
C ALA A 37 4.17 -2.45 8.01
N SER A 38 4.96 -2.14 9.02
CA SER A 38 4.98 -0.83 9.67
C SER A 38 6.38 -0.45 10.13
N GLY A 39 6.64 0.87 10.17
CA GLY A 39 7.90 1.42 10.66
C GLY A 39 9.11 1.19 9.75
N PHE A 40 8.89 0.80 8.49
CA PHE A 40 9.99 0.67 7.53
C PHE A 40 10.37 2.04 6.99
N LYS A 41 11.63 2.20 6.60
CA LYS A 41 12.12 3.46 6.01
C LYS A 41 11.42 3.72 4.69
N LEU A 42 10.78 4.86 4.55
CA LEU A 42 10.07 5.22 3.33
C LEU A 42 11.03 5.32 2.13
N ASN A 43 12.28 5.70 2.38
CA ASN A 43 13.31 5.81 1.36
C ASN A 43 14.03 4.48 1.02
N ALA A 44 13.57 3.33 1.56
CA ALA A 44 14.17 2.03 1.28
C ALA A 44 13.97 1.55 -0.18
N GLY A 45 13.08 2.19 -0.94
CA GLY A 45 12.78 1.89 -2.35
C GLY A 45 11.88 0.66 -2.56
N SER A 46 11.91 -0.32 -1.66
CA SER A 46 11.01 -1.48 -1.68
C SER A 46 10.82 -2.08 -0.28
N GLN A 47 9.65 -2.68 -0.06
CA GLN A 47 9.33 -3.43 1.16
C GLN A 47 8.72 -4.79 0.78
N GLU A 48 9.33 -5.88 1.24
CA GLU A 48 8.78 -7.23 1.11
C GLU A 48 7.74 -7.47 2.22
N VAL A 49 6.61 -8.08 1.87
CA VAL A 49 5.51 -8.34 2.80
C VAL A 49 4.93 -9.72 2.58
N GLN A 50 4.31 -10.27 3.64
CA GLN A 50 3.56 -11.51 3.55
C GLN A 50 2.07 -11.21 3.55
N ILE A 51 1.34 -11.82 2.61
CA ILE A 51 -0.11 -11.74 2.59
C ILE A 51 -0.67 -12.60 3.73
N PRO A 52 -1.62 -12.09 4.54
CA PRO A 52 -2.23 -12.86 5.62
C PRO A 52 -2.84 -14.17 5.12
N GLN A 53 -2.66 -15.24 5.91
CA GLN A 53 -3.33 -16.51 5.66
C GLN A 53 -4.85 -16.38 5.84
N LYS A 54 -5.63 -17.20 5.11
CA LYS A 54 -7.10 -17.23 5.17
C LYS A 54 -7.78 -15.94 4.72
N ILE A 55 -7.21 -15.29 3.71
CA ILE A 55 -7.86 -14.18 3.04
C ILE A 55 -8.88 -14.71 2.00
N ARG A 56 -10.03 -14.04 1.86
CA ARG A 56 -11.06 -14.45 0.89
C ARG A 56 -10.58 -14.15 -0.52
N THR A 57 -10.94 -14.99 -1.49
CA THR A 57 -10.75 -14.65 -2.90
C THR A 57 -11.51 -13.36 -3.24
N ARG A 58 -10.81 -12.36 -3.79
CA ARG A 58 -11.40 -11.11 -4.33
C ARG A 58 -10.54 -10.55 -5.45
N HIS A 59 -11.16 -9.78 -6.33
CA HIS A 59 -10.50 -9.10 -7.47
C HIS A 59 -10.23 -7.61 -7.24
N SER A 60 -10.61 -7.10 -6.06
CA SER A 60 -10.60 -5.67 -5.75
C SER A 60 -9.62 -5.29 -4.65
N TYR A 61 -8.61 -6.12 -4.39
CA TYR A 61 -7.59 -5.82 -3.40
C TYR A 61 -6.73 -4.62 -3.83
N ILE A 62 -6.33 -3.81 -2.86
CA ILE A 62 -5.40 -2.69 -3.04
C ILE A 62 -4.38 -2.70 -1.91
N VAL A 63 -3.17 -2.21 -2.19
CA VAL A 63 -2.22 -1.84 -1.14
C VAL A 63 -2.12 -0.33 -1.03
N VAL A 64 -2.07 0.18 0.19
CA VAL A 64 -1.98 1.62 0.48
C VAL A 64 -0.75 1.89 1.34
N LEU A 65 0.11 2.78 0.84
CA LEU A 65 1.26 3.29 1.57
C LEU A 65 0.86 4.53 2.37
N ILE A 66 1.07 4.48 3.68
CA ILE A 66 0.86 5.60 4.60
C ILE A 66 2.24 6.10 5.06
N GLY A 67 2.54 7.38 4.85
CA GLY A 67 3.84 7.99 5.20
C GLY A 67 4.26 9.09 4.22
N ASP A 68 3.94 8.92 2.95
CA ASP A 68 3.98 9.97 1.93
C ASP A 68 2.71 9.89 1.10
N SER A 69 1.85 10.88 1.29
CA SER A 69 0.72 11.20 0.39
C SER A 69 -0.12 10.01 -0.11
N GLY A 70 -0.48 9.05 0.74
CA GLY A 70 -1.60 8.10 0.53
C GLY A 70 -1.65 7.39 -0.84
N ASN A 71 -0.52 6.87 -1.32
CA ASN A 71 -0.49 6.16 -2.60
C ASN A 71 -1.17 4.80 -2.50
N ALA A 72 -2.32 4.66 -3.17
CA ALA A 72 -3.03 3.39 -3.36
C ALA A 72 -2.64 2.74 -4.71
N SER A 73 -2.41 1.44 -4.71
CA SER A 73 -2.17 0.68 -5.93
C SER A 73 -3.42 0.57 -6.82
N PRO A 74 -3.28 0.21 -8.10
CA PRO A 74 -4.37 -0.40 -8.85
C PRO A 74 -4.94 -1.63 -8.14
N GLN A 75 -6.16 -2.02 -8.50
CA GLN A 75 -6.80 -3.22 -7.99
C GLN A 75 -6.08 -4.49 -8.49
N PHE A 76 -5.98 -5.51 -7.65
CA PHE A 76 -5.45 -6.82 -8.00
C PHE A 76 -6.24 -7.97 -7.36
N THR A 77 -6.01 -9.18 -7.86
CA THR A 77 -6.66 -10.39 -7.37
C THR A 77 -5.76 -11.14 -6.39
N ILE A 78 -6.33 -11.55 -5.26
CA ILE A 78 -5.75 -12.61 -4.43
C ILE A 78 -6.72 -13.78 -4.50
N GLU A 79 -6.21 -14.93 -4.90
CA GLU A 79 -6.95 -16.19 -4.91
C GLU A 79 -6.56 -16.98 -3.66
N SER A 80 -7.56 -17.42 -2.87
CA SER A 80 -7.28 -18.41 -1.83
C SER A 80 -6.88 -19.70 -2.51
N VAL A 81 -5.70 -20.19 -2.17
CA VAL A 81 -5.25 -21.56 -2.48
C VAL A 81 -5.90 -22.59 -1.58
#